data_AF-A0AAN8JDW7-F1
#
_entry.id   AF-A0AAN8JDW7-F1
#
_cell.length_a   1.000
_cell.length_b   1.000
_cell.length_c   1.000
_cell.angle_alpha   90.00
_cell.angle_beta   90.00
_cell.angle_gamma   90.00
#
_symmetry.space_group_name_H-M   'P 1'
#
loop_
_entity.id
_entity.type
_entity.pdbx_description
1 polymer ?
#
loop_
_entity_poly.entity_id
_entity_poly.type
_entity_poly.pdbx_seq_one_letter_code
_entity_poly.pdbx_strand_id
1 'polypeptide(L)'
;MTKNAILALLIPVLVGHASGNLNTYPAPHGIQASNKFQVYLRQGGHRKSSFTYITTSDKRAKETHTAKGGRSVSWTSFSFSGGAVTAEIHTPQDFHNCIVRPQHYGYKCQRTGSKTAHVTVSSTSRMMSVEFDYDYGSRNADIKDKMLIFADPPESDVPNEHDSSVIFYKAGVHNLNGQVHLNNSIKTIYLAPGAWVEGGFLTTWGYPPRTWNPVHANLQVAWQTVQICNAKLRQRKSSCCRRYRHGRTTTIFLQGCF
;
A
#
# COMPACT_ATOMS: atom_id res chain seq x y z
N MET A 1 -58.16 8.34 43.02
CA MET A 1 -56.77 7.92 42.72
C MET A 1 -56.72 7.45 41.26
N THR A 2 -56.51 8.37 40.32
CA THR A 2 -56.37 8.08 38.89
C THR A 2 -54.88 8.00 38.56
N LYS A 3 -54.42 6.81 38.14
CA LYS A 3 -53.03 6.57 37.74
C LYS A 3 -52.88 6.97 36.27
N ASN A 4 -52.15 8.06 36.01
CA ASN A 4 -51.75 8.44 34.66
C ASN A 4 -50.62 7.51 34.20
N ALA A 5 -50.90 6.68 33.18
CA ALA A 5 -49.90 5.89 32.49
C ALA A 5 -49.27 6.74 31.37
N ILE A 6 -48.00 7.10 31.54
CA ILE A 6 -47.21 7.76 30.50
C ILE A 6 -46.73 6.68 29.54
N LEU A 7 -47.32 6.64 28.34
CA LEU A 7 -46.91 5.76 27.25
C LEU A 7 -45.70 6.39 26.55
N ALA A 8 -44.49 5.92 26.87
CA ALA A 8 -43.26 6.36 26.20
C ALA A 8 -43.19 5.76 24.79
N LEU A 9 -43.36 6.59 23.77
CA LEU A 9 -43.21 6.21 22.36
C LEU A 9 -41.70 6.06 22.04
N LEU A 10 -41.22 4.82 21.94
CA LEU A 10 -39.86 4.52 21.46
C LEU A 10 -39.81 4.78 19.95
N ILE A 11 -39.23 5.92 19.55
CA ILE A 11 -38.92 6.21 18.14
C ILE A 11 -37.65 5.41 17.79
N PRO A 12 -37.71 4.41 16.88
CA PRO A 12 -36.51 3.74 16.42
C PRO A 12 -35.67 4.75 15.63
N VAL A 13 -34.48 5.07 16.15
CA VAL A 13 -33.48 5.83 15.41
C VAL A 13 -33.03 4.96 14.23
N LEU A 14 -33.54 5.27 13.04
CA LEU A 14 -33.03 4.73 11.78
C LEU A 14 -31.61 5.25 11.60
N VAL A 15 -30.62 4.47 12.03
CA VAL A 15 -29.21 4.71 11.70
C VAL A 15 -29.09 4.48 10.20
N GLY A 16 -29.10 5.58 9.43
CA GLY A 16 -28.81 5.56 8.01
C GLY A 16 -27.42 4.96 7.81
N HIS A 17 -27.37 3.72 7.31
CA HIS A 17 -26.12 3.13 6.87
C HIS A 17 -25.69 3.90 5.62
N ALA A 18 -24.65 4.72 5.75
CA ALA A 18 -24.03 5.35 4.59
C ALA A 18 -23.62 4.25 3.61
N SER A 19 -24.30 4.19 2.46
CA SER A 19 -23.94 3.28 1.38
C SER A 19 -22.52 3.60 0.93
N GLY A 20 -21.64 2.60 0.97
CA GLY A 20 -20.24 2.71 0.59
C GLY A 20 -19.88 1.59 -0.37
N ASN A 21 -18.90 1.85 -1.24
CA ASN A 21 -18.37 0.85 -2.16
C ASN A 21 -16.95 0.53 -1.74
N LEU A 22 -16.74 -0.65 -1.15
CA LEU A 22 -15.43 -1.17 -0.78
C LEU A 22 -14.99 -2.23 -1.80
N ASN A 23 -13.88 -1.97 -2.47
CA ASN A 23 -13.27 -2.86 -3.45
C ASN A 23 -11.90 -3.35 -2.96
N THR A 24 -11.85 -4.61 -2.55
CA THR A 24 -10.60 -5.34 -2.23
C THR A 24 -10.06 -5.99 -3.49
N TYR A 25 -8.75 -5.87 -3.70
CA TYR A 25 -8.12 -6.40 -4.91
C TYR A 25 -7.91 -7.92 -4.82
N PRO A 26 -8.04 -8.66 -5.94
CA PRO A 26 -7.86 -10.09 -5.94
C PRO A 26 -6.43 -10.47 -5.57
N ALA A 27 -6.28 -11.53 -4.79
CA ALA A 27 -4.97 -12.08 -4.45
C ALA A 27 -4.30 -12.63 -5.73
N PRO A 28 -3.07 -12.21 -6.05
CA PRO A 28 -2.35 -12.77 -7.19
C PRO A 28 -1.99 -14.24 -6.88
N HIS A 29 -2.43 -15.15 -7.75
CA HIS A 29 -2.25 -16.59 -7.56
C HIS A 29 -0.76 -16.95 -7.44
N GLY A 30 -0.41 -17.76 -6.44
CA GLY A 30 0.98 -18.19 -6.20
C GLY A 30 1.86 -17.19 -5.45
N ILE A 31 1.38 -15.96 -5.19
CA ILE A 31 2.10 -15.00 -4.35
C ILE A 31 1.73 -15.25 -2.88
N GLN A 32 2.74 -15.40 -2.04
CA GLN A 32 2.54 -15.64 -0.62
C GLN A 32 2.05 -14.36 0.09
N ALA A 33 0.99 -14.48 0.88
CA ALA A 33 0.56 -13.42 1.77
C ALA A 33 1.56 -13.21 2.93
N SER A 34 1.49 -12.04 3.55
CA SER A 34 2.23 -11.72 4.76
C SER A 34 1.96 -12.76 5.85
N ASN A 35 3.04 -13.26 6.44
CA ASN A 35 2.98 -14.06 7.67
C ASN A 35 3.08 -13.18 8.94
N LYS A 36 3.09 -11.85 8.79
CA LYS A 36 3.21 -10.88 9.88
C LYS A 36 1.90 -10.18 10.19
N PHE A 37 1.05 -10.00 9.18
CA PHE A 37 -0.23 -9.31 9.34
C PHE A 37 -1.30 -9.93 8.44
N GLN A 38 -2.53 -10.02 8.97
CA GLN A 38 -3.71 -10.35 8.19
C GLN A 38 -4.72 -9.20 8.32
N VAL A 39 -5.24 -8.72 7.18
CA VAL A 39 -6.15 -7.57 7.16
C VAL A 39 -7.54 -7.95 6.68
N TYR A 40 -8.52 -7.45 7.42
CA TYR A 40 -9.92 -7.43 7.01
C TYR A 40 -10.41 -5.99 6.99
N LEU A 41 -11.23 -5.65 6.00
CA LEU A 41 -11.81 -4.34 5.82
C LEU A 41 -13.31 -4.41 6.03
N ARG A 42 -13.86 -3.45 6.79
CA ARG A 42 -15.30 -3.36 7.05
C ARG A 42 -15.85 -2.04 6.55
N GLN A 43 -16.94 -2.09 5.78
CA GLN A 43 -17.71 -0.92 5.36
C GLN A 43 -19.18 -1.31 5.25
N GLY A 44 -20.11 -0.48 5.73
CA GLY A 44 -21.55 -0.74 5.61
C GLY A 44 -22.00 -2.07 6.24
N GLY A 45 -21.33 -2.55 7.29
CA GLY A 45 -21.61 -3.84 7.92
C GLY A 45 -20.99 -5.07 7.24
N HIS A 46 -20.43 -4.93 6.04
CA HIS A 46 -19.78 -6.03 5.31
C HIS A 46 -18.29 -6.11 5.64
N ARG A 47 -17.79 -7.31 5.90
CA ARG A 47 -16.37 -7.60 6.12
C ARG A 47 -15.79 -8.33 4.91
N LYS A 48 -14.67 -7.83 4.37
CA LYS A 48 -13.92 -8.45 3.28
C LYS A 48 -12.47 -8.68 3.70
N SER A 49 -11.87 -9.79 3.26
CA SER A 49 -10.42 -9.97 3.41
C SER A 49 -9.69 -9.10 2.40
N SER A 50 -8.58 -8.48 2.80
CA SER A 50 -7.72 -7.71 1.91
C SER A 50 -6.36 -8.38 1.85
N PHE A 51 -5.91 -8.73 0.64
CA PHE A 51 -4.62 -9.39 0.47
C PHE A 51 -3.51 -8.50 1.02
N THR A 52 -2.67 -9.09 1.87
CA THR A 52 -1.57 -8.38 2.53
C THR A 52 -0.27 -8.92 1.96
N TYR A 53 0.40 -8.12 1.16
CA TYR A 53 1.69 -8.41 0.57
C TYR A 53 2.80 -8.29 1.62
N ILE A 54 3.98 -8.85 1.32
CA ILE A 54 5.17 -8.73 2.17
C ILE A 54 6.45 -8.67 1.34
N THR A 55 7.41 -7.87 1.79
CA THR A 55 8.79 -7.89 1.32
C THR A 55 9.74 -7.94 2.51
N THR A 56 10.93 -8.53 2.35
CA THR A 56 11.94 -8.61 3.40
C THR A 56 13.26 -7.96 2.98
N SER A 57 14.04 -7.53 3.97
CA SER A 57 15.36 -6.93 3.73
C SER A 57 16.50 -7.96 3.63
N ASP A 58 16.23 -9.26 3.86
CA ASP A 58 17.28 -10.27 4.07
C ASP A 58 18.18 -10.47 2.87
N LYS A 59 17.63 -10.38 1.65
CA LYS A 59 18.44 -10.43 0.42
C LYS A 59 19.34 -9.19 0.33
N ARG A 60 18.77 -8.00 0.49
CA ARG A 60 19.49 -6.72 0.39
C ARG A 60 20.57 -6.56 1.48
N ALA A 61 20.32 -7.06 2.68
CA ALA A 61 21.28 -7.03 3.79
C ALA A 61 22.54 -7.87 3.50
N LYS A 62 22.45 -8.86 2.62
CA LYS A 62 23.63 -9.62 2.14
C LYS A 62 24.41 -8.88 1.06
N GLU A 63 23.79 -7.92 0.40
CA GLU A 63 24.37 -7.17 -0.74
C GLU A 63 24.97 -5.83 -0.30
N THR A 64 24.54 -5.25 0.81
CA THR A 64 25.04 -3.95 1.30
C THR A 64 24.99 -3.83 2.82
N HIS A 65 26.04 -3.22 3.40
CA HIS A 65 26.14 -2.90 4.82
C HIS A 65 25.13 -1.84 5.30
N THR A 66 24.47 -1.14 4.38
CA THR A 66 23.47 -0.11 4.70
C THR A 66 22.08 -0.68 4.95
N ALA A 67 21.82 -1.92 4.53
CA ALA A 67 20.57 -2.59 4.76
C ALA A 67 20.66 -3.50 5.99
N LYS A 68 19.73 -3.32 6.93
CA LYS A 68 19.66 -4.17 8.12
C LYS A 68 18.76 -5.36 7.84
N GLY A 69 19.25 -6.58 8.04
CA GLY A 69 18.49 -7.83 7.86
C GLY A 69 17.36 -7.99 8.88
N GLY A 70 16.54 -9.03 8.70
CA GLY A 70 15.47 -9.39 9.62
C GLY A 70 14.36 -8.35 9.72
N ARG A 71 14.15 -7.54 8.67
CA ARG A 71 13.01 -6.62 8.57
C ARG A 71 12.06 -7.06 7.50
N SER A 72 10.79 -6.78 7.73
CA SER A 72 9.76 -6.90 6.73
C SER A 72 8.94 -5.62 6.61
N VAL A 73 8.37 -5.43 5.43
CA VAL A 73 7.31 -4.46 5.18
C VAL A 73 6.17 -5.22 4.56
N SER A 74 5.04 -5.24 5.26
CA SER A 74 3.77 -5.72 4.76
C SER A 74 2.92 -4.55 4.31
N TRP A 75 2.09 -4.76 3.30
CA TRP A 75 1.14 -3.73 2.88
C TRP A 75 -0.13 -4.35 2.32
N THR A 76 -1.21 -3.59 2.36
CA THR A 76 -2.45 -3.93 1.66
C THR A 76 -2.95 -2.72 0.88
N SER A 77 -3.67 -2.99 -0.21
CA SER A 77 -4.21 -1.98 -1.10
C SER A 77 -5.64 -2.30 -1.45
N PHE A 78 -6.48 -1.27 -1.45
CA PHE A 78 -7.89 -1.35 -1.79
C PHE A 78 -8.38 0.02 -2.22
N SER A 79 -9.53 0.06 -2.89
CA SER A 79 -10.24 1.30 -3.14
C SER A 79 -11.56 1.34 -2.41
N PHE A 80 -12.00 2.55 -2.06
CA PHE A 80 -13.32 2.73 -1.50
C PHE A 80 -13.90 4.12 -1.74
N SER A 81 -15.22 4.19 -1.79
CA SER A 81 -15.99 5.44 -1.78
C SER A 81 -17.14 5.34 -0.78
N GLY A 82 -17.76 6.48 -0.48
CA GLY A 82 -18.74 6.60 0.59
C GLY A 82 -18.08 6.67 1.97
N GLY A 83 -18.80 6.23 3.00
CA GLY A 83 -18.39 6.36 4.40
C GLY A 83 -17.03 5.72 4.74
N ALA A 84 -16.57 5.92 5.99
CA ALA A 84 -15.28 5.39 6.43
C ALA A 84 -15.23 3.85 6.41
N VAL A 85 -14.04 3.31 6.19
CA VAL A 85 -13.72 1.89 6.28
C VAL A 85 -13.01 1.62 7.60
N THR A 86 -13.32 0.52 8.27
CA THR A 86 -12.52 0.05 9.41
C THR A 86 -11.58 -1.04 8.93
N ALA A 87 -10.27 -0.78 9.03
CA ALA A 87 -9.23 -1.79 8.84
C ALA A 87 -8.98 -2.54 10.15
N GLU A 88 -9.26 -3.84 10.14
CA GLU A 88 -9.04 -4.80 11.23
C GLU A 88 -7.76 -5.59 10.92
N ILE A 89 -6.72 -5.37 11.72
CA ILE A 89 -5.36 -5.88 11.47
C ILE A 89 -5.03 -6.89 12.58
N HIS A 90 -4.75 -8.12 12.18
CA HIS A 90 -4.37 -9.21 13.07
C HIS A 90 -2.86 -9.41 13.05
N THR A 91 -2.27 -9.57 14.23
CA THR A 91 -0.84 -9.86 14.44
C THR A 91 -0.67 -11.31 14.96
N PRO A 92 0.44 -12.00 14.65
CA PRO A 92 0.69 -13.34 15.18
C PRO A 92 1.09 -13.32 16.67
N GLN A 93 1.73 -12.23 17.10
CA GLN A 93 2.19 -12.00 18.46
C GLN A 93 1.32 -10.95 19.15
N ASP A 94 1.28 -11.01 20.48
CA ASP A 94 0.63 -9.99 21.28
C ASP A 94 1.32 -8.63 21.12
N PHE A 95 0.53 -7.56 21.18
CA PHE A 95 1.05 -6.19 21.22
C PHE A 95 0.37 -5.38 22.31
N HIS A 96 1.09 -4.38 22.82
CA HIS A 96 0.62 -3.51 23.90
C HIS A 96 0.08 -2.20 23.34
N ASN A 97 0.82 -1.61 22.40
CA ASN A 97 0.56 -0.31 21.83
C ASN A 97 0.55 -0.37 20.31
N CYS A 98 -0.29 0.46 19.70
CA CYS A 98 -0.26 0.69 18.27
C CYS A 98 -0.50 2.17 17.96
N ILE A 99 0.20 2.67 16.94
CA ILE A 99 0.05 4.04 16.45
C ILE A 99 -0.11 4.03 14.93
N VAL A 100 -0.71 5.09 14.40
CA VAL A 100 -0.85 5.27 12.96
C VAL A 100 -0.11 6.54 12.54
N ARG A 101 0.67 6.44 11.46
CA ARG A 101 1.38 7.57 10.85
C ARG A 101 0.82 7.87 9.46
N PRO A 102 0.84 9.15 9.03
CA PRO A 102 1.33 10.32 9.77
C PRO A 102 0.43 10.74 10.94
N GLN A 103 1.01 11.07 12.09
CA GLN A 103 0.25 11.33 13.33
C GLN A 103 -0.59 12.61 13.27
N HIS A 104 -0.20 13.59 12.45
CA HIS A 104 -0.90 14.89 12.34
C HIS A 104 -2.30 14.77 11.75
N TYR A 105 -2.65 13.64 11.14
CA TYR A 105 -4.00 13.36 10.66
C TYR A 105 -4.94 12.85 11.77
N GLY A 106 -4.46 12.67 13.00
CA GLY A 106 -5.30 12.31 14.15
C GLY A 106 -5.88 10.89 14.09
N TYR A 107 -5.31 10.01 13.25
CA TYR A 107 -5.70 8.61 13.16
C TYR A 107 -5.58 7.92 14.51
N LYS A 108 -6.58 7.13 14.87
CA LYS A 108 -6.58 6.31 16.09
C LYS A 108 -6.34 4.85 15.74
N CYS A 109 -5.48 4.20 16.51
CA CYS A 109 -5.37 2.76 16.54
C CYS A 109 -6.04 2.25 17.81
N GLN A 110 -7.04 1.39 17.66
CA GLN A 110 -7.81 0.83 18.78
C GLN A 110 -7.49 -0.65 18.90
N ARG A 111 -7.03 -1.09 20.06
CA ARG A 111 -6.72 -2.49 20.33
C ARG A 111 -7.96 -3.22 20.83
N THR A 112 -8.25 -4.38 20.23
CA THR A 112 -9.28 -5.33 20.69
C THR A 112 -8.60 -6.66 20.98
N GLY A 113 -8.61 -7.11 22.24
CA GLY A 113 -7.83 -8.27 22.67
C GLY A 113 -6.32 -8.01 22.62
N SER A 114 -5.50 -9.06 22.54
CA SER A 114 -4.02 -8.93 22.52
C SER A 114 -3.42 -8.87 21.10
N LYS A 115 -4.17 -9.27 20.06
CA LYS A 115 -3.65 -9.50 18.71
C LYS A 115 -4.40 -8.80 17.58
N THR A 116 -5.35 -7.92 17.89
CA THR A 116 -6.15 -7.23 16.87
C THR A 116 -6.15 -5.72 17.09
N ALA A 117 -5.84 -4.98 16.03
CA ALA A 117 -5.94 -3.53 15.95
C ALA A 117 -7.04 -3.10 14.97
N HIS A 118 -7.69 -2.00 15.27
CA HIS A 118 -8.67 -1.35 14.39
C HIS A 118 -8.20 0.07 14.06
N VAL A 119 -8.19 0.38 12.77
CA VAL A 119 -7.86 1.71 12.24
C VAL A 119 -8.99 2.19 11.37
N THR A 120 -9.50 3.40 11.63
CA THR A 120 -10.49 4.04 10.77
C THR A 120 -9.80 4.71 9.58
N VAL A 121 -10.25 4.37 8.38
CA VAL A 121 -9.75 4.85 7.10
C VAL A 121 -10.84 5.72 6.47
N SER A 122 -10.59 7.02 6.34
CA SER A 122 -11.49 7.97 5.70
C SER A 122 -11.03 8.32 4.29
N SER A 123 -11.85 9.04 3.51
CA SER A 123 -11.50 9.45 2.15
C SER A 123 -10.25 10.35 2.07
N THR A 124 -9.77 10.89 3.20
CA THR A 124 -8.51 11.65 3.29
C THR A 124 -7.31 10.77 3.68
N SER A 125 -7.54 9.53 4.11
CA SER A 125 -6.53 8.55 4.48
C SER A 125 -5.98 7.81 3.27
N ARG A 126 -4.95 8.35 2.61
CA ARG A 126 -4.37 7.70 1.41
C ARG A 126 -3.33 6.64 1.73
N MET A 127 -2.30 7.01 2.49
CA MET A 127 -1.16 6.13 2.80
C MET A 127 -0.86 6.22 4.29
N MET A 128 -0.88 5.07 4.98
CA MET A 128 -0.69 5.00 6.42
C MET A 128 0.32 3.92 6.78
N SER A 129 1.12 4.18 7.82
CA SER A 129 1.91 3.17 8.52
C SER A 129 1.23 2.87 9.84
N VAL A 130 0.92 1.59 10.09
CA VAL A 130 0.42 1.11 11.38
C VAL A 130 1.58 0.42 12.08
N GLU A 131 1.97 0.96 13.23
CA GLU A 131 3.18 0.59 13.94
C GLU A 131 2.80 -0.03 15.28
N PHE A 132 3.25 -1.26 15.51
CA PHE A 132 2.97 -2.04 16.70
C PHE A 132 4.20 -2.04 17.61
N ASP A 133 3.99 -1.78 18.91
CA ASP A 133 5.02 -1.77 19.96
C ASP A 133 6.29 -0.99 19.58
N TYR A 134 6.11 0.14 18.89
CA TYR A 134 7.24 1.01 18.57
C TYR A 134 7.78 1.66 19.85
N ASP A 135 9.00 1.28 20.21
CA ASP A 135 9.74 1.78 21.37
C ASP A 135 10.26 3.20 21.13
N TYR A 136 9.36 4.18 21.27
CA TYR A 136 9.67 5.59 21.03
C TYR A 136 10.67 6.13 22.06
N GLY A 137 11.81 6.66 21.59
CA GLY A 137 12.83 7.30 22.45
C GLY A 137 13.95 6.37 22.91
N SER A 138 13.87 5.08 22.61
CA SER A 138 15.00 4.17 22.81
C SER A 138 16.11 4.42 21.80
N ARG A 139 17.37 4.28 22.24
CA ARG A 139 18.56 4.39 21.37
C ARG A 139 18.54 3.39 20.21
N ASN A 140 17.71 2.34 20.31
CA ASN A 140 17.56 1.28 19.33
C ASN A 140 16.12 1.13 18.82
N ALA A 141 15.31 2.20 18.87
CA ALA A 141 13.92 2.20 18.39
C ALA A 141 13.82 1.65 16.96
N ASP A 142 13.10 0.54 16.80
CA ASP A 142 13.06 -0.19 15.54
C ASP A 142 11.72 -0.91 15.36
N ILE A 143 11.15 -0.80 14.17
CA ILE A 143 9.96 -1.55 13.78
C ILE A 143 10.44 -2.64 12.83
N LYS A 144 10.56 -3.85 13.35
CA LYS A 144 11.03 -5.01 12.57
C LYS A 144 10.07 -5.37 11.45
N ASP A 145 8.77 -5.45 11.77
CA ASP A 145 7.72 -5.80 10.82
C ASP A 145 6.77 -4.60 10.67
N LYS A 146 6.83 -3.93 9.52
CA LYS A 146 6.01 -2.75 9.24
C LYS A 146 4.69 -3.15 8.57
N MET A 147 3.62 -2.43 8.85
CA MET A 147 2.33 -2.61 8.20
C MET A 147 1.87 -1.31 7.52
N LEU A 148 1.71 -1.34 6.20
CA LEU A 148 1.25 -0.19 5.42
C LEU A 148 -0.18 -0.41 4.89
N ILE A 149 -0.98 0.64 4.88
CA ILE A 149 -2.32 0.64 4.30
C ILE A 149 -2.38 1.69 3.20
N PHE A 150 -2.72 1.27 1.99
CA PHE A 150 -2.98 2.13 0.85
C PHE A 150 -4.46 2.08 0.50
N ALA A 151 -5.15 3.19 0.72
CA ALA A 151 -6.60 3.29 0.56
C ALA A 151 -6.93 4.39 -0.44
N ASP A 152 -7.13 3.95 -1.67
CA ASP A 152 -7.26 4.83 -2.82
C ASP A 152 -8.75 5.13 -3.12
N PRO A 153 -9.05 6.25 -3.78
CA PRO A 153 -10.38 6.42 -4.36
C PRO A 153 -10.59 5.37 -5.47
N PRO A 154 -11.85 5.03 -5.82
CA PRO A 154 -12.10 4.18 -6.98
C PRO A 154 -11.52 4.80 -8.25
N GLU A 155 -10.98 3.96 -9.11
CA GLU A 155 -10.42 4.39 -10.40
C GLU A 155 -11.51 5.00 -11.29
N SER A 156 -11.17 6.10 -11.97
CA SER A 156 -12.06 6.80 -12.91
C SER A 156 -11.54 6.79 -14.34
N ASP A 157 -10.22 6.70 -14.54
CA ASP A 157 -9.56 6.87 -15.84
C ASP A 157 -8.81 5.60 -16.30
N VAL A 158 -9.52 4.47 -16.39
CA VAL A 158 -8.94 3.20 -16.87
C VAL A 158 -8.71 3.28 -18.40
N PRO A 159 -7.49 3.07 -18.91
CA PRO A 159 -7.21 3.15 -20.34
C PRO A 159 -7.82 1.96 -21.10
N ASN A 160 -8.05 2.13 -22.41
CA ASN A 160 -8.52 1.05 -23.27
C ASN A 160 -7.41 -0.01 -23.44
N GLU A 161 -7.71 -1.25 -23.09
CA GLU A 161 -6.77 -2.38 -23.20
C GLU A 161 -6.40 -2.74 -24.65
N HIS A 162 -7.20 -2.30 -25.62
CA HIS A 162 -6.96 -2.53 -27.06
C HIS A 162 -6.23 -1.37 -27.75
N ASP A 163 -5.87 -0.30 -27.04
CA ASP A 163 -5.07 0.78 -27.59
C ASP A 163 -3.61 0.32 -27.76
N SER A 164 -3.07 0.44 -28.97
CA SER A 164 -1.71 0.00 -29.33
C SER A 164 -0.60 0.78 -28.61
N SER A 165 -0.94 1.91 -27.98
CA SER A 165 -0.03 2.70 -27.13
C SER A 165 -0.12 2.35 -25.64
N VAL A 166 -0.90 1.33 -25.26
CA VAL A 166 -1.11 0.88 -23.88
C VAL A 166 -0.57 -0.54 -23.69
N ILE A 167 0.26 -0.74 -22.66
CA ILE A 167 0.53 -2.07 -22.12
C ILE A 167 -0.38 -2.27 -20.91
N PHE A 168 -1.30 -3.23 -20.99
CA PHE A 168 -2.32 -3.47 -19.98
C PHE A 168 -2.07 -4.79 -19.24
N TYR A 169 -1.73 -4.71 -17.95
CA TYR A 169 -1.57 -5.87 -17.09
C TYR A 169 -2.84 -6.07 -16.25
N LYS A 170 -3.62 -7.10 -16.59
CA LYS A 170 -4.81 -7.50 -15.82
C LYS A 170 -4.42 -8.03 -14.44
N ALA A 171 -5.39 -8.17 -13.53
CA ALA A 171 -5.17 -8.84 -12.26
C ALA A 171 -4.52 -10.23 -12.45
N GLY A 172 -3.56 -10.58 -11.60
CA GLY A 172 -2.76 -11.80 -11.75
C GLY A 172 -1.26 -11.54 -11.73
N VAL A 173 -0.48 -12.62 -11.84
CA VAL A 173 0.98 -12.59 -11.84
C VAL A 173 1.51 -12.49 -13.27
N HIS A 174 2.39 -11.52 -13.51
CA HIS A 174 3.07 -11.30 -14.77
C HIS A 174 4.57 -11.23 -14.55
N ASN A 175 5.31 -12.20 -15.08
CA ASN A 175 6.77 -12.19 -15.01
C ASN A 175 7.35 -11.69 -16.33
N LEU A 176 8.07 -10.59 -16.27
CA LEU A 176 8.70 -9.95 -17.43
C LEU A 176 10.06 -10.56 -17.79
N ASN A 177 10.57 -11.48 -16.98
CA ASN A 177 11.90 -12.08 -17.09
C ASN A 177 13.03 -11.04 -17.11
N GLY A 178 12.89 -10.00 -16.29
CA GLY A 178 13.87 -8.91 -16.17
C GLY A 178 13.32 -7.55 -16.60
N GLN A 179 14.11 -6.80 -17.36
CA GLN A 179 13.75 -5.46 -17.81
C GLN A 179 13.22 -5.48 -19.25
N VAL A 180 12.05 -4.86 -19.46
CA VAL A 180 11.44 -4.68 -20.78
C VAL A 180 11.80 -3.31 -21.32
N HIS A 181 12.41 -3.29 -22.50
CA HIS A 181 12.66 -2.06 -23.24
C HIS A 181 11.39 -1.62 -23.96
N LEU A 182 10.87 -0.45 -23.59
CA LEU A 182 9.69 0.13 -24.21
C LEU A 182 10.08 0.83 -25.51
N ASN A 183 9.34 0.54 -26.58
CA ASN A 183 9.44 1.30 -27.82
C ASN A 183 8.77 2.69 -27.66
N ASN A 184 8.91 3.55 -28.67
CA ASN A 184 8.36 4.91 -28.66
C ASN A 184 6.83 4.98 -28.90
N SER A 185 6.17 3.88 -29.28
CA SER A 185 4.72 3.87 -29.48
C SER A 185 3.97 3.70 -28.16
N ILE A 186 4.59 3.13 -27.13
CA ILE A 186 3.98 2.95 -25.81
C ILE A 186 3.95 4.28 -25.06
N LYS A 187 2.73 4.72 -24.73
CA LYS A 187 2.44 5.95 -23.97
C LYS A 187 2.01 5.65 -22.54
N THR A 188 1.41 4.48 -22.30
CA THR A 188 0.87 4.10 -20.99
C THR A 188 1.22 2.66 -20.65
N ILE A 189 1.65 2.45 -19.40
CA ILE A 189 1.64 1.13 -18.77
C ILE A 189 0.60 1.18 -17.66
N TYR A 190 -0.37 0.28 -17.73
CA TYR A 190 -1.46 0.18 -16.79
C TYR A 190 -1.37 -1.13 -16.01
N LEU A 191 -1.35 -1.04 -14.69
CA LEU A 191 -1.39 -2.19 -13.78
C LEU A 191 -2.77 -2.22 -13.13
N ALA A 192 -3.63 -3.15 -13.54
CA ALA A 192 -4.95 -3.28 -12.95
C ALA A 192 -4.85 -3.62 -11.45
N PRO A 193 -5.85 -3.24 -10.64
CA PRO A 193 -5.88 -3.67 -9.24
C PRO A 193 -5.78 -5.20 -9.09
N GLY A 194 -4.83 -5.66 -8.29
CA GLY A 194 -4.51 -7.09 -8.13
C GLY A 194 -3.53 -7.65 -9.17
N ALA A 195 -2.99 -6.81 -10.06
CA ALA A 195 -1.83 -7.16 -10.87
C ALA A 195 -0.56 -7.19 -10.00
N TRP A 196 0.27 -8.20 -10.22
CA TRP A 196 1.59 -8.38 -9.65
C TRP A 196 2.58 -8.55 -10.79
N VAL A 197 3.45 -7.55 -11.00
CA VAL A 197 4.40 -7.56 -12.11
C VAL A 197 5.82 -7.68 -11.59
N GLU A 198 6.49 -8.76 -11.97
CA GLU A 198 7.87 -9.04 -11.62
C GLU A 198 8.78 -8.64 -12.77
N GLY A 199 9.65 -7.64 -12.53
CA GLY A 199 10.54 -7.09 -13.54
C GLY A 199 10.60 -5.57 -13.51
N GLY A 200 11.05 -4.96 -14.60
CA GLY A 200 11.14 -3.51 -14.71
C GLY A 200 10.91 -3.03 -16.13
N PHE A 201 10.67 -1.73 -16.27
CA PHE A 201 10.50 -1.08 -17.56
C PHE A 201 11.62 -0.07 -17.79
N LEU A 202 12.19 -0.10 -18.99
CA LEU A 202 13.23 0.82 -19.43
C LEU A 202 12.72 1.67 -20.60
N THR A 203 12.96 2.98 -20.51
CA THR A 203 12.75 3.92 -21.60
C THR A 203 14.06 4.64 -21.92
N THR A 204 14.34 4.79 -23.20
CA THR A 204 15.53 5.50 -23.72
C THR A 204 15.25 6.98 -24.00
N TRP A 205 14.02 7.44 -23.74
CA TRP A 205 13.57 8.79 -24.10
C TRP A 205 13.48 9.71 -22.89
N GLY A 206 13.68 11.02 -23.12
CA GLY A 206 13.61 12.07 -22.08
C GLY A 206 12.22 12.31 -21.49
N TYR A 207 11.18 11.65 -22.02
CA TYR A 207 9.82 11.66 -21.51
C TYR A 207 9.40 10.22 -21.20
N PRO A 208 9.34 9.82 -19.91
CA PRO A 208 8.85 8.50 -19.55
C PRO A 208 7.35 8.37 -19.88
N PRO A 209 6.88 7.18 -20.29
CA PRO A 209 5.45 6.93 -20.45
C PRO A 209 4.71 7.15 -19.13
N ARG A 210 3.41 7.46 -19.22
CA ARG A 210 2.56 7.55 -18.03
C ARG A 210 2.38 6.15 -17.45
N THR A 211 2.96 5.91 -16.29
CA THR A 211 2.69 4.71 -15.49
C THR A 211 1.50 5.01 -14.59
N TRP A 212 0.36 4.36 -14.83
CA TRP A 212 -0.79 4.42 -13.96
C TRP A 212 -0.81 3.15 -13.10
N ASN A 213 -0.69 3.33 -11.79
CA ASN A 213 -0.64 2.23 -10.85
C ASN A 213 -1.51 2.55 -9.62
N PRO A 214 -2.70 1.92 -9.48
CA PRO A 214 -3.56 2.03 -8.31
C PRO A 214 -3.00 1.33 -7.08
N VAL A 215 -1.90 0.60 -7.21
CA VAL A 215 -1.16 0.02 -6.10
C VAL A 215 0.26 0.54 -6.15
N HIS A 216 0.54 1.66 -5.49
CA HIS A 216 1.89 2.28 -5.40
C HIS A 216 3.03 1.35 -4.91
N ALA A 217 2.80 0.04 -4.72
CA ALA A 217 3.70 -0.93 -4.12
C ALA A 217 3.84 -2.30 -4.84
N ASN A 218 3.21 -2.55 -5.99
CA ASN A 218 3.21 -3.90 -6.62
C ASN A 218 4.27 -4.14 -7.71
N LEU A 219 5.25 -3.25 -7.90
CA LEU A 219 6.39 -3.55 -8.76
C LEU A 219 7.52 -4.15 -7.91
N GLN A 220 7.64 -5.47 -7.89
CA GLN A 220 8.87 -6.12 -7.43
C GLN A 220 9.83 -6.23 -8.63
N VAL A 221 10.80 -5.34 -8.67
CA VAL A 221 11.94 -5.50 -9.57
C VAL A 221 12.80 -6.63 -9.02
N ALA A 222 12.89 -7.75 -9.74
CA ALA A 222 13.89 -8.77 -9.50
C ALA A 222 15.26 -8.22 -9.90
N TRP A 223 16.02 -7.74 -8.92
CA TRP A 223 17.35 -7.20 -9.13
C TRP A 223 18.36 -8.33 -9.27
N GLN A 224 18.62 -8.77 -10.50
CA GLN A 224 19.98 -9.13 -10.85
C GLN A 224 20.55 -7.93 -11.61
N THR A 225 21.42 -7.19 -10.92
CA THR A 225 22.27 -6.10 -11.45
C THR A 225 21.55 -4.89 -12.04
N VAL A 226 21.29 -3.84 -11.23
CA VAL A 226 21.48 -2.43 -11.64
C VAL A 226 21.74 -1.57 -10.38
N GLN A 227 22.85 -0.84 -10.34
CA GLN A 227 23.17 0.16 -9.31
C GLN A 227 22.31 1.43 -9.47
N ILE A 228 21.89 2.03 -8.35
CA ILE A 228 21.01 3.21 -8.28
C ILE A 228 21.82 4.51 -8.31
N CYS A 229 21.45 5.46 -9.17
CA CYS A 229 21.38 6.90 -8.90
C CYS A 229 20.63 7.62 -10.05
N ASN A 230 19.55 8.37 -9.78
CA ASN A 230 19.10 9.39 -10.73
C ASN A 230 18.65 10.69 -10.06
N ALA A 231 18.92 11.77 -10.78
CA ALA A 231 18.96 13.14 -10.32
C ALA A 231 17.64 13.88 -10.58
N LYS A 232 17.48 14.96 -9.81
CA LYS A 232 16.70 16.18 -10.11
C LYS A 232 15.32 16.27 -9.45
N LEU A 233 15.32 16.50 -8.14
CA LEU A 233 14.39 17.45 -7.50
C LEU A 233 15.19 18.50 -6.72
N ARG A 234 14.84 19.77 -6.93
CA ARG A 234 15.52 20.95 -6.41
C ARG A 234 14.86 21.33 -5.08
N GLN A 235 15.70 21.47 -4.03
CA GLN A 235 15.43 22.05 -2.68
C GLN A 235 14.70 21.11 -1.68
N ARG A 236 15.18 20.79 -0.46
CA ARG A 236 16.28 21.25 0.41
C ARG A 236 16.82 20.04 1.23
N LYS A 237 18.15 20.00 1.39
CA LYS A 237 18.99 19.27 2.36
C LYS A 237 18.44 17.97 2.99
N SER A 238 18.73 16.83 2.36
CA SER A 238 19.11 15.61 3.09
C SER A 238 20.27 14.93 2.34
N SER A 239 21.33 14.61 3.08
CA SER A 239 22.69 14.37 2.61
C SER A 239 22.95 12.92 2.20
N CYS A 240 22.21 12.40 1.20
CA CYS A 240 22.36 10.99 0.79
C CYS A 240 22.49 10.75 -0.74
N CYS A 241 22.93 11.74 -1.52
CA CYS A 241 23.21 11.55 -2.96
C CYS A 241 24.51 12.23 -3.36
N ARG A 242 25.57 11.45 -3.63
CA ARG A 242 26.75 11.92 -4.37
C ARG A 242 26.54 11.72 -5.86
N ARG A 243 26.98 12.70 -6.64
CA ARG A 243 26.75 12.86 -8.08
C ARG A 243 27.65 11.91 -8.88
N TYR A 244 27.08 11.05 -9.73
CA TYR A 244 27.78 10.46 -10.87
C TYR A 244 26.90 10.57 -12.11
N ARG A 245 27.51 10.94 -13.25
CA ARG A 245 26.83 11.25 -14.50
C ARG A 245 27.33 10.27 -15.57
N HIS A 246 26.48 9.34 -16.00
CA HIS A 246 26.67 8.63 -17.27
C HIS A 246 25.32 8.27 -17.90
N GLY A 247 25.11 8.72 -19.15
CA GLY A 247 24.07 8.20 -20.06
C GLY A 247 22.66 8.83 -19.97
N ARG A 248 21.97 8.95 -21.12
CA ARG A 248 20.60 9.48 -21.30
C ARG A 248 19.51 8.43 -21.02
N THR A 249 19.67 7.59 -19.99
CA THR A 249 18.71 6.52 -19.68
C THR A 249 17.88 6.92 -18.46
N THR A 250 16.55 6.86 -18.58
CA THR A 250 15.63 7.06 -17.46
C THR A 250 15.05 5.71 -17.07
N THR A 251 15.51 5.16 -15.96
CA THR A 251 14.89 3.97 -15.36
C THR A 251 13.74 4.39 -14.48
N ILE A 252 12.55 3.87 -14.74
CA ILE A 252 11.38 4.07 -13.88
C ILE A 252 11.45 3.00 -12.79
N PHE A 253 11.81 3.40 -11.58
CA PHE A 253 11.71 2.56 -10.39
C PHE A 253 10.46 2.94 -9.60
N LEU A 254 9.52 2.01 -9.48
CA LEU A 254 8.50 2.06 -8.43
C LEU A 254 9.06 1.31 -7.23
N GLN A 255 10.06 1.92 -6.59
CA GLN A 255 10.56 1.44 -5.31
C GLN A 255 9.86 2.24 -4.23
N GLY A 256 9.11 1.54 -3.37
CA GLY A 256 8.68 2.07 -2.08
C GLY A 256 9.92 2.33 -1.23
N CYS A 257 10.55 3.50 -1.42
CA CYS A 257 11.57 4.00 -0.54
C CYS A 257 10.87 4.55 0.71
N PHE A 258 10.97 3.82 1.82
CA PHE A 258 10.70 4.30 3.17
C PHE A 258 11.96 4.18 4.02
#